data_AF-A0A1C5WR05-F1
#
_entry.id   AF-A0A1C5WR05-F1
#
_cell.length_a   1.000
_cell.length_b   1.000
_cell.length_c   1.000
_cell.angle_alpha   90.00
_cell.angle_beta   90.00
_cell.angle_gamma   90.00
#
_symmetry.space_group_name_H-M   'P 1'
#
loop_
_entity.id
_entity.type
_entity.pdbx_description
1 polymer ?
#
loop_
_entity_poly.entity_id
_entity_poly.type
_entity_poly.pdbx_seq_one_letter_code
_entity_poly.pdbx_strand_id
1 'polypeptide(L)'
;MKEMMNLADLAINKGNNCFYEIYNEDTGKVDGGWQQGGQWNSVYDQTWSATGYINMVFSGLLGMSFSTSGVTFAPNFKLMKDLGFKELKDLRYQMGTLDVKMVGTGSKLSAMLVNGVKYNLKKPIVATQGRTIIEFVMAE
;
A
#
# COMPACT_ATOMS: atom_id res chain seq x y z
N MET A 1 -5.39 -2.57 10.13
CA MET A 1 -4.28 -1.72 9.66
C MET A 1 -3.39 -1.15 10.77
N LYS A 2 -3.55 -1.54 12.05
CA LYS A 2 -2.50 -1.28 13.06
C LYS A 2 -1.16 -1.89 12.64
N GLU A 3 -1.19 -3.08 12.05
CA GLU A 3 -0.02 -3.78 11.51
C GLU A 3 0.78 -2.96 10.49
N MET A 4 0.13 -2.31 9.51
CA MET A 4 0.82 -1.46 8.54
C MET A 4 1.56 -0.31 9.24
N MET A 5 0.91 0.35 10.20
CA MET A 5 1.51 1.47 10.93
C MET A 5 2.66 0.99 11.83
N ASN A 6 2.50 -0.16 12.49
CA ASN A 6 3.56 -0.75 13.30
C ASN A 6 4.77 -1.11 12.44
N LEU A 7 4.56 -1.72 11.27
CA LEU A 7 5.66 -2.08 10.38
C LEU A 7 6.37 -0.85 9.82
N ALA A 8 5.64 0.24 9.54
CA ALA A 8 6.25 1.53 9.20
C ALA A 8 7.08 2.10 10.35
N ASP A 9 6.57 2.07 11.59
CA ASP A 9 7.30 2.52 12.77
C ASP A 9 8.57 1.69 13.02
N LEU A 10 8.46 0.37 12.91
CA LEU A 10 9.59 -0.55 13.01
C LEU A 10 10.65 -0.21 11.96
N ALA A 11 10.27 -0.02 10.69
CA ALA A 11 11.24 0.29 9.65
C ALA A 11 11.90 1.67 9.83
N ILE A 12 11.10 2.72 10.08
CA ILE A 12 11.58 4.11 10.10
C ILE A 12 12.27 4.43 11.43
N ASN A 13 11.60 4.16 12.56
CA ASN A 13 12.02 4.64 13.87
C ASN A 13 12.86 3.61 14.64
N LYS A 14 12.76 2.32 14.33
CA LYS A 14 13.52 1.25 15.04
C LYS A 14 14.58 0.58 14.16
N GLY A 15 14.36 0.56 12.86
CA GLY A 15 15.14 -0.14 11.85
C GLY A 15 15.95 0.80 10.96
N ASN A 16 16.17 2.06 11.35
CA ASN A 16 17.03 2.99 10.62
C ASN A 16 16.68 3.11 9.12
N ASN A 17 15.39 3.25 8.80
CA ASN A 17 14.84 3.27 7.44
C ASN A 17 15.05 1.97 6.64
N CYS A 18 15.16 0.83 7.31
CA CYS A 18 15.33 -0.48 6.70
C CYS A 18 14.28 -1.47 7.21
N PHE A 19 13.82 -2.35 6.33
CA PHE A 19 12.99 -3.49 6.72
C PHE A 19 13.89 -4.65 7.15
N TYR A 20 13.87 -4.97 8.45
CA TYR A 20 14.50 -6.17 8.99
C TYR A 20 13.55 -7.38 8.97
N GLU A 21 14.13 -8.57 9.12
CA GLU A 21 13.42 -9.86 9.10
C GLU A 21 12.61 -10.04 10.38
N ILE A 22 13.26 -9.89 11.53
CA ILE A 22 12.63 -10.01 12.85
C ILE A 22 12.96 -8.78 13.70
N TYR A 23 12.03 -8.47 14.59
CA TYR A 23 12.17 -7.50 15.67
C TYR A 23 11.74 -8.17 16.96
N ASN A 24 12.33 -7.75 18.07
CA ASN A 24 11.89 -8.16 19.39
C ASN A 24 10.43 -7.71 19.62
N GLU A 25 9.60 -8.64 20.07
CA GLU A 25 8.15 -8.52 20.21
C GLU A 25 7.71 -7.47 21.24
N ASP A 26 8.48 -7.31 22.32
CA ASP A 26 8.14 -6.41 23.42
C ASP A 26 8.67 -4.99 23.18
N THR A 27 9.88 -4.89 22.63
CA THR A 27 10.61 -3.62 22.52
C THR A 27 10.63 -3.02 21.12
N GLY A 28 10.33 -3.83 20.09
CA GLY A 28 10.43 -3.45 18.68
C GLY A 28 11.86 -3.21 18.20
N LYS A 29 12.89 -3.54 19.00
CA LYS A 29 14.29 -3.43 18.59
C LYS A 29 14.61 -4.49 17.54
N VAL A 30 15.50 -4.17 16.62
CA VAL A 30 16.03 -5.13 15.65
C VAL A 30 16.65 -6.31 16.40
N ASP A 31 16.15 -7.50 16.14
CA ASP A 31 16.56 -8.73 16.85
C ASP A 31 16.24 -9.95 15.97
N GLY A 32 17.18 -10.88 15.79
CA GLY A 32 16.95 -12.13 15.04
C GLY A 32 16.33 -13.24 15.89
N GLY A 33 16.20 -13.00 17.20
CA GLY A 33 15.62 -13.93 18.16
C GLY A 33 16.54 -15.07 18.56
N TRP A 34 16.04 -15.92 19.46
CA TRP A 34 16.77 -17.10 19.93
C TRP A 34 16.52 -18.30 19.03
N GLN A 35 17.57 -18.81 18.37
CA GLN A 35 17.49 -19.95 17.46
C GLN A 35 18.71 -20.87 17.64
N GLN A 36 18.52 -22.17 17.50
CA GLN A 36 19.60 -23.18 17.59
C GLN A 36 20.50 -23.05 18.84
N GLY A 37 19.93 -22.64 19.97
CA GLY A 37 20.65 -22.54 21.26
C GLY A 37 21.44 -21.24 21.46
N GLY A 38 21.18 -20.20 20.66
CA GLY A 38 21.80 -18.87 20.86
C GLY A 38 20.96 -17.73 20.31
N GLN A 39 21.38 -16.50 20.62
CA GLN A 39 20.78 -15.27 20.09
C GLN A 39 21.32 -14.97 18.68
N TRP A 40 20.44 -14.64 17.75
CA TRP A 40 20.78 -14.26 16.38
C TRP A 40 20.55 -12.78 16.14
N ASN A 41 21.34 -12.20 15.24
CA ASN A 41 21.08 -10.87 14.71
C ASN A 41 20.01 -10.96 13.62
N SER A 42 19.23 -9.89 13.46
CA SER A 42 18.25 -9.79 12.37
C SER A 42 18.95 -9.40 11.06
N VAL A 43 18.46 -9.92 9.94
CA VAL A 43 18.96 -9.56 8.61
C VAL A 43 18.24 -8.30 8.12
N TYR A 44 18.98 -7.38 7.50
CA TYR A 44 18.47 -6.14 6.92
C TYR A 44 18.03 -6.34 5.45
N ASP A 45 17.37 -5.34 4.87
CA ASP A 45 16.87 -5.27 3.49
C ASP A 45 16.01 -6.47 3.09
N GLN A 46 15.09 -6.82 3.98
CA GLN A 46 14.30 -8.03 3.88
C GLN A 46 13.10 -7.87 2.97
N THR A 47 13.17 -8.53 1.82
CA THR A 47 12.17 -8.45 0.75
C THR A 47 10.78 -8.86 1.21
N TRP A 48 10.63 -9.91 2.02
CA TRP A 48 9.33 -10.33 2.57
C TRP A 48 8.69 -9.29 3.49
N SER A 49 9.45 -8.66 4.39
CA SER A 49 8.96 -7.55 5.22
C SER A 49 8.56 -6.34 4.35
N ALA A 50 9.41 -5.96 3.39
CA ALA A 50 9.14 -4.83 2.50
C ALA A 50 7.92 -5.07 1.60
N THR A 51 7.81 -6.26 0.98
CA THR A 51 6.69 -6.62 0.11
C THR A 51 5.41 -6.86 0.90
N GLY A 52 5.49 -7.33 2.16
CA GLY A 52 4.37 -7.36 3.10
C GLY A 52 3.80 -5.96 3.34
N TYR A 53 4.66 -4.96 3.58
CA TYR A 53 4.24 -3.56 3.71
C TYR A 53 3.58 -3.04 2.42
N ILE A 54 4.20 -3.28 1.26
CA ILE A 54 3.63 -2.92 -0.04
C ILE A 54 2.25 -3.55 -0.25
N ASN A 55 2.08 -4.83 0.10
CA ASN A 55 0.81 -5.54 -0.01
C ASN A 55 -0.27 -4.95 0.90
N MET A 56 0.08 -4.50 2.11
CA MET A 56 -0.85 -3.79 2.98
C MET A 56 -1.32 -2.46 2.37
N VAL A 57 -0.47 -1.75 1.63
CA VAL A 57 -0.88 -0.56 0.87
C VAL A 57 -1.76 -0.94 -0.32
N PHE A 58 -1.35 -1.88 -1.15
CA PHE A 58 -2.08 -2.23 -2.37
C PHE A 58 -3.41 -2.90 -2.07
N SER A 59 -3.40 -4.00 -1.33
CA SER A 59 -4.61 -4.79 -1.06
C SER A 59 -5.35 -4.33 0.19
N GLY A 60 -4.65 -3.81 1.21
CA GLY A 60 -5.30 -3.36 2.45
C GLY A 60 -5.89 -1.95 2.35
N LEU A 61 -5.09 -0.97 1.93
CA LEU A 61 -5.52 0.43 1.87
C LEU A 61 -6.34 0.72 0.60
N LEU A 62 -5.80 0.36 -0.57
CA LEU A 62 -6.43 0.64 -1.87
C LEU A 62 -7.39 -0.48 -2.32
N GLY A 63 -7.36 -1.65 -1.68
CA GLY A 63 -8.21 -2.78 -2.06
C GLY A 63 -7.95 -3.28 -3.48
N MET A 64 -6.71 -3.19 -3.95
CA MET A 64 -6.33 -3.58 -5.30
C MET A 64 -6.38 -5.10 -5.45
N SER A 65 -7.09 -5.54 -6.48
CA SER A 65 -7.11 -6.94 -6.92
C SER A 65 -6.65 -7.00 -8.38
N PHE A 66 -5.49 -7.62 -8.59
CA PHE A 66 -4.85 -7.74 -9.90
C PHE A 66 -5.27 -9.05 -10.57
N SER A 67 -5.64 -8.97 -11.86
CA SER A 67 -5.99 -10.15 -12.66
C SER A 67 -5.53 -10.01 -14.11
N THR A 68 -5.72 -11.04 -14.93
CA THR A 68 -5.50 -10.93 -16.38
C THR A 68 -6.49 -9.98 -17.06
N SER A 69 -7.67 -9.78 -16.47
CA SER A 69 -8.70 -8.86 -16.97
C SER A 69 -8.47 -7.40 -16.57
N GLY A 70 -7.44 -7.12 -15.77
CA GLY A 70 -7.15 -5.78 -15.24
C GLY A 70 -7.22 -5.72 -13.72
N VAL A 71 -7.11 -4.50 -13.18
CA VAL A 71 -7.13 -4.23 -11.75
C VAL A 71 -8.49 -3.69 -11.31
N THR A 72 -9.02 -4.18 -10.20
CA THR A 72 -10.17 -3.59 -9.51
C THR A 72 -9.76 -2.96 -8.18
N PHE A 73 -10.62 -2.11 -7.64
CA PHE A 73 -10.36 -1.37 -6.41
C PHE A 73 -11.52 -1.55 -5.42
N ALA A 74 -11.16 -1.74 -4.15
CA ALA A 74 -12.07 -1.70 -3.00
C ALA A 74 -11.48 -0.83 -1.88
N PRO A 75 -11.32 0.49 -2.11
CA PRO A 75 -10.52 1.33 -1.22
C PRO A 75 -11.16 1.49 0.15
N ASN A 76 -10.33 1.50 1.20
CA ASN A 76 -10.78 1.87 2.53
C ASN A 76 -10.70 3.40 2.70
N PHE A 77 -11.70 4.12 2.19
CA PHE A 77 -11.70 5.59 2.15
C PHE A 77 -11.53 6.26 3.52
N LYS A 78 -12.15 5.70 4.57
CA LYS A 78 -11.97 6.20 5.94
C LYS A 78 -10.50 6.17 6.32
N LEU A 79 -9.84 5.04 6.04
CA LEU A 79 -8.46 4.83 6.42
C LEU A 79 -7.48 5.62 5.56
N MET A 80 -7.75 5.75 4.25
CA MET A 80 -7.02 6.66 3.37
C MET A 80 -7.03 8.09 3.91
N LYS A 81 -8.21 8.55 4.37
CA LYS A 81 -8.35 9.86 5.03
C LYS A 81 -7.56 9.94 6.34
N ASP A 82 -7.73 8.97 7.23
CA ASP A 82 -7.06 8.93 8.54
C ASP A 82 -5.52 8.96 8.40
N LEU A 83 -4.99 8.38 7.31
CA LEU A 83 -3.56 8.35 7.00
C LEU A 83 -3.07 9.53 6.15
N GLY A 84 -3.97 10.38 5.66
CA GLY A 84 -3.60 11.47 4.75
C GLY A 84 -3.06 10.98 3.40
N PHE A 85 -3.56 9.84 2.89
CA PHE A 85 -3.19 9.35 1.56
C PHE A 85 -3.52 10.39 0.49
N LYS A 86 -2.54 10.69 -0.36
CA LYS A 86 -2.69 11.63 -1.48
C LYS A 86 -2.62 10.91 -2.81
N GLU A 87 -1.53 10.19 -3.03
CA GLU A 87 -1.26 9.52 -4.29
C GLU A 87 -0.36 8.29 -4.12
N LEU A 88 -0.62 7.31 -4.98
CA LEU A 88 0.33 6.28 -5.39
C LEU A 88 0.67 6.58 -6.85
N LYS A 89 1.95 6.67 -7.18
CA LYS A 89 2.41 7.01 -8.54
C LYS A 89 3.37 5.97 -9.08
N ASP A 90 3.47 5.92 -10.40
CA ASP A 90 4.46 5.13 -11.13
C ASP A 90 4.33 3.60 -10.92
N LEU A 91 3.14 3.11 -10.58
CA LEU A 91 2.90 1.67 -10.46
C LEU A 91 2.84 1.04 -11.85
N ARG A 92 3.87 0.29 -12.23
CA ARG A 92 3.87 -0.50 -13.47
C ARG A 92 2.90 -1.67 -13.33
N TYR A 93 1.98 -1.79 -14.28
CA TYR A 93 1.04 -2.89 -14.33
C TYR A 93 0.63 -3.16 -15.77
N GLN A 94 0.60 -4.44 -16.17
CA GLN A 94 0.38 -4.87 -17.55
C GLN A 94 1.30 -4.12 -18.52
N MET A 95 0.74 -3.42 -19.53
CA MET A 95 1.53 -2.71 -20.55
C MET A 95 1.74 -1.24 -20.20
N GLY A 96 1.27 -0.77 -19.04
CA GLY A 96 1.19 0.64 -18.70
C GLY A 96 1.67 0.98 -17.30
N THR A 97 1.37 2.21 -16.90
CA THR A 97 1.63 2.77 -15.58
C THR A 97 0.35 3.33 -14.98
N LEU A 98 0.11 3.05 -13.71
CA LEU A 98 -1.04 3.53 -12.94
C LEU A 98 -0.60 4.61 -11.95
N ASP A 99 -1.35 5.70 -11.92
CA ASP A 99 -1.36 6.66 -10.82
C ASP A 99 -2.73 6.63 -10.16
N VAL A 100 -2.78 6.49 -8.84
CA VAL A 100 -4.02 6.45 -8.06
C VAL A 100 -4.02 7.62 -7.08
N LYS A 101 -5.06 8.45 -7.13
CA LYS A 101 -5.14 9.71 -6.38
C LYS A 101 -6.43 9.79 -5.58
N MET A 102 -6.36 10.40 -4.41
CA MET A 102 -7.53 10.85 -3.67
C MET A 102 -7.69 12.37 -3.87
N VAL A 103 -8.86 12.78 -4.33
CA VAL A 103 -9.18 14.19 -4.63
C VAL A 103 -10.29 14.66 -3.70
N GLY A 104 -10.05 15.73 -2.94
CA GLY A 104 -10.97 16.25 -1.93
C GLY A 104 -10.71 15.70 -0.52
N THR A 105 -11.41 16.24 0.47
CA THR A 105 -11.21 15.99 1.92
C THR A 105 -12.37 15.25 2.59
N GLY A 106 -13.40 14.93 1.81
CA GLY A 106 -14.61 14.25 2.25
C GLY A 106 -14.38 12.80 2.67
N SER A 107 -15.42 12.16 3.21
CA SER A 107 -15.36 10.78 3.71
C SER A 107 -16.07 9.76 2.81
N LYS A 108 -16.81 10.23 1.80
CA LYS A 108 -17.62 9.41 0.90
C LYS A 108 -17.12 9.52 -0.52
N LEU A 109 -17.10 8.42 -1.25
CA LEU A 109 -16.80 8.42 -2.68
C LEU A 109 -17.96 9.07 -3.45
N SER A 110 -17.68 10.17 -4.14
CA SER A 110 -18.61 10.84 -5.04
C SER A 110 -18.51 10.28 -6.46
N ALA A 111 -17.29 10.12 -6.96
CA ALA A 111 -17.02 9.55 -8.26
C ALA A 111 -15.63 8.90 -8.30
N MET A 112 -15.49 7.89 -9.15
CA MET A 112 -14.19 7.43 -9.60
C MET A 112 -14.01 7.90 -11.04
N LEU A 113 -12.88 8.52 -11.34
CA LEU A 113 -12.50 8.93 -12.69
C LEU A 113 -11.32 8.09 -13.15
N VAL A 114 -11.33 7.71 -14.43
CA VAL A 114 -10.18 7.12 -15.12
C VAL A 114 -9.87 8.03 -16.30
N ASN A 115 -8.69 8.67 -16.27
CA ASN A 115 -8.28 9.70 -17.23
C ASN A 115 -9.34 10.81 -17.37
N GLY A 116 -9.91 11.28 -16.25
CA GLY A 116 -10.95 12.31 -16.21
C GLY A 116 -12.36 11.84 -16.57
N VAL A 117 -12.56 10.58 -16.97
CA VAL A 117 -13.87 10.04 -17.36
C VAL A 117 -14.47 9.22 -16.23
N LYS A 118 -15.76 9.46 -15.92
CA LYS A 118 -16.48 8.72 -14.87
C LYS A 118 -16.44 7.22 -15.15
N TYR A 119 -16.02 6.47 -14.14
CA TYR A 119 -15.78 5.05 -14.23
C TYR A 119 -16.53 4.27 -13.13
N ASN A 120 -16.86 3.01 -13.42
CA ASN A 120 -17.51 2.15 -12.46
C ASN A 120 -16.44 1.43 -11.62
N LEU A 121 -16.43 1.68 -10.30
CA LEU A 121 -15.46 1.12 -9.35
C LEU A 121 -15.34 -0.42 -9.42
N LYS A 122 -16.42 -1.13 -9.77
CA LYS A 122 -16.42 -2.60 -9.84
C LYS A 122 -15.87 -3.14 -11.16
N LYS A 123 -15.64 -2.28 -12.17
CA LYS A 123 -15.10 -2.72 -13.46
C LYS A 123 -13.57 -2.80 -13.40
N PRO A 124 -12.95 -3.86 -13.94
CA PRO A 124 -11.51 -3.94 -14.07
C PRO A 124 -10.96 -2.85 -15.00
N ILE A 125 -9.87 -2.20 -14.58
CA ILE A 125 -9.10 -1.29 -15.42
C ILE A 125 -7.96 -2.06 -16.07
N VAL A 126 -7.91 -2.02 -17.40
CA VAL A 126 -6.80 -2.53 -18.18
C VAL A 126 -5.78 -1.42 -18.38
N ALA A 127 -4.54 -1.65 -17.97
CA ALA A 127 -3.43 -0.73 -18.18
C ALA A 127 -2.78 -0.99 -19.54
N THR A 128 -3.18 -0.21 -20.53
CA THR A 128 -2.56 -0.18 -21.86
C THR A 128 -1.27 0.67 -21.84
N GLN A 129 -0.52 0.69 -22.94
CA GLN A 129 0.65 1.57 -23.06
C GLN A 129 0.33 3.01 -22.68
N GLY A 130 1.25 3.62 -21.93
CA GLY A 130 1.10 4.96 -21.38
C GLY A 130 0.73 4.99 -19.90
N ARG A 131 0.23 6.14 -19.46
CA ARG A 131 -0.13 6.42 -18.06
C ARG A 131 -1.64 6.51 -17.93
N THR A 132 -2.19 5.77 -16.97
CA THR A 132 -3.60 5.81 -16.59
C THR A 132 -3.71 6.46 -15.22
N ILE A 133 -4.46 7.56 -15.15
CA ILE A 133 -4.71 8.31 -13.93
C ILE A 133 -6.07 7.88 -13.37
N ILE A 134 -6.10 7.42 -12.14
CA ILE A 134 -7.27 6.97 -11.41
C ILE A 134 -7.49 7.93 -10.26
N GLU A 135 -8.67 8.54 -10.21
CA GLU A 135 -9.00 9.54 -9.19
C GLU A 135 -10.23 9.10 -8.41
N PHE A 136 -10.09 8.98 -7.09
CA PHE A 136 -11.21 8.86 -6.18
C PHE A 136 -11.61 10.25 -5.71
N VAL A 137 -12.70 10.77 -6.28
CA VAL A 137 -13.27 12.08 -5.95
C VAL A 137 -14.14 11.93 -4.71
N MET A 138 -13.77 12.61 -3.65
CA MET A 138 -14.39 12.52 -2.33
C MET A 138 -15.39 13.67 -2.11
N ALA A 139 -16.55 13.35 -1.56
CA ALA A 139 -17.54 14.29 -1.03
C ALA A 139 -17.71 14.08 0.48
N GLU A 140 -18.31 15.06 1.16
CA GLU A 140 -18.47 15.08 2.63
C GLU A 140 -19.14 13.83 3.23
#